data_AF-A0A2Z5Z1Q0-F1
#
_entry.id   AF-A0A2Z5Z1Q0-F1
#
_cell.length_a   1.000
_cell.length_b   1.000
_cell.length_c   1.000
_cell.angle_alpha   90.00
_cell.angle_beta   90.00
_cell.angle_gamma   90.00
#
_symmetry.space_group_name_H-M   'P 1'
#
loop_
_entity.id
_entity.type
_entity.pdbx_description
1 polymer ?
#
loop_
_entity_poly.entity_id
_entity_poly.type
_entity_poly.pdbx_seq_one_letter_code
_entity_poly.pdbx_strand_id
1 'polypeptide(L)'
;MKMFAPAAAALALMSAAAAAQEAPLTPDAVIAAAPAEEWRPIASTDLLVMDLAADAAGSPRRVVIQLLPAPFSAGWTSNIRQLVAARWWDGTSVYRVVDNWVAQWGGDEEKPLPPGLIEVPEAAYVTATEAGDAEGRDFVLTPEREEIVVNRWLDPYAVTGFVAGWPVGLGEEDGRTAWPVHCYGAVGVARDLSPDTGSGSELYAVIGHAPRQLDRNIAVVGRVIEGIEHLATLPRGRGEAGVYADPARRVPILSVRMASDLPEAERPSFEYLDTASKSFARYLGLRANRKDSFYQVPAGGVDVCNAPVPIRKAPE
;
A
#
# COMPACT_ATOMS: atom_id res chain seq x y z
N MET A 1 35.90 9.92 82.30
CA MET A 1 35.60 8.78 81.40
C MET A 1 34.58 9.27 80.36
N LYS A 2 34.90 9.06 79.07
CA LYS A 2 34.13 9.36 77.83
C LYS A 2 34.07 10.85 77.42
N MET A 3 34.70 11.38 76.35
CA MET A 3 34.89 11.07 74.90
C MET A 3 33.80 11.59 73.93
N PHE A 4 34.25 12.40 72.95
CA PHE A 4 33.80 12.60 71.54
C PHE A 4 32.43 13.27 71.27
N ALA A 5 32.17 14.08 70.22
CA ALA A 5 32.85 14.53 68.99
C ALA A 5 32.07 15.76 68.38
N PRO A 6 32.62 16.51 67.39
CA PRO A 6 32.01 17.72 66.83
C PRO A 6 31.10 17.44 65.61
N ALA A 7 30.10 18.30 65.39
CA ALA A 7 29.17 18.21 64.26
C ALA A 7 29.66 19.05 63.06
N ALA A 8 29.77 18.41 61.89
CA ALA A 8 29.94 19.05 60.59
C ALA A 8 28.58 19.23 59.91
N ALA A 9 28.29 20.43 59.39
CA ALA A 9 27.09 20.72 58.62
C ALA A 9 27.45 20.78 57.12
N ALA A 10 26.76 19.95 56.33
CA ALA A 10 26.97 19.74 54.91
C ALA A 10 26.30 20.81 54.03
N LEU A 11 27.00 21.19 52.95
CA LEU A 11 26.49 22.02 51.85
C LEU A 11 25.54 21.18 50.97
N ALA A 12 24.30 21.61 50.80
CA ALA A 12 23.34 21.01 49.88
C ALA A 12 23.48 21.62 48.47
N LEU A 13 23.92 20.81 47.51
CA LEU A 13 23.83 21.10 46.08
C LEU A 13 22.44 20.67 45.59
N MET A 14 21.57 21.63 45.26
CA MET A 14 20.33 21.34 44.53
C MET A 14 20.65 21.20 43.04
N SER A 15 20.52 20.00 42.49
CA SER A 15 20.50 19.80 41.04
C SER A 15 19.09 20.13 40.52
N ALA A 16 19.00 21.17 39.69
CA ALA A 16 17.81 21.40 38.88
C ALA A 16 17.87 20.44 37.68
N ALA A 17 17.20 19.29 37.78
CA ALA A 17 16.90 18.46 36.63
C ALA A 17 15.83 19.18 35.80
N ALA A 18 16.24 19.81 34.70
CA ALA A 18 15.29 20.24 33.68
C ALA A 18 14.61 18.99 33.12
N ALA A 19 13.33 18.79 33.46
CA ALA A 19 12.50 17.79 32.82
C ALA A 19 12.42 18.17 31.33
N ALA A 20 13.14 17.44 30.48
CA ALA A 20 12.91 17.49 29.05
C ALA A 20 11.45 17.07 28.84
N GLN A 21 10.62 18.03 28.43
CA GLN A 21 9.24 17.74 28.09
C GLN A 21 9.28 16.87 26.83
N GLU A 22 9.03 15.57 26.99
CA GLU A 22 8.95 14.64 25.88
C GLU A 22 7.96 15.19 24.86
N ALA A 23 8.44 15.39 23.63
CA ALA A 23 7.60 15.87 22.54
C ALA A 23 6.39 14.93 22.37
N PRO A 24 5.20 15.47 22.00
CA PRO A 24 4.04 14.64 21.77
C PRO A 24 4.36 13.58 20.72
N LEU A 25 4.09 12.33 21.05
CA LEU A 25 4.40 11.22 20.18
C LEU A 25 3.40 11.17 19.00
N THR A 26 3.87 11.50 17.80
CA THR A 26 3.08 11.47 16.56
C THR A 26 3.21 10.13 15.83
N PRO A 27 2.28 9.77 14.92
CA PRO A 27 2.44 8.60 14.05
C PRO A 27 3.80 8.58 13.32
N ASP A 28 4.22 9.70 12.74
CA ASP A 28 5.46 9.81 11.99
C ASP A 28 6.70 9.63 12.89
N ALA A 29 6.64 10.13 14.13
CA ALA A 29 7.73 9.93 15.10
C ALA A 29 7.88 8.44 15.48
N VAL A 30 6.78 7.69 15.56
CA VAL A 30 6.83 6.23 15.79
C VAL A 30 7.46 5.52 14.60
N ILE A 31 7.08 5.88 13.38
CA ILE A 31 7.67 5.30 12.16
C ILE A 31 9.17 5.59 12.10
N ALA A 32 9.57 6.84 12.33
CA ALA A 32 10.97 7.26 12.28
C ALA A 32 11.84 6.57 13.35
N ALA A 33 11.26 6.23 14.50
CA ALA A 33 11.95 5.54 15.59
C ALA A 33 11.81 4.01 15.53
N ALA A 34 11.12 3.45 14.54
CA ALA A 34 10.92 2.01 14.42
C ALA A 34 12.27 1.28 14.21
N PRO A 35 12.58 0.24 15.00
CA PRO A 35 13.81 -0.53 14.88
C PRO A 35 13.99 -1.14 13.49
N ALA A 36 15.23 -1.25 13.01
CA ALA A 36 15.53 -1.76 11.67
C ALA A 36 15.00 -3.18 11.44
N GLU A 37 14.99 -4.02 12.47
CA GLU A 37 14.47 -5.39 12.44
C GLU A 37 12.95 -5.49 12.25
N GLU A 38 12.21 -4.39 12.48
CA GLU A 38 10.77 -4.33 12.23
C GLU A 38 10.45 -3.91 10.78
N TRP A 39 11.46 -3.64 9.95
CA TRP A 39 11.27 -3.34 8.53
C TRP A 39 11.52 -4.59 7.69
N ARG A 40 10.56 -4.91 6.82
CA ARG A 40 10.60 -6.06 5.92
C ARG A 40 10.94 -5.60 4.50
N PRO A 41 11.95 -6.21 3.85
CA PRO A 41 12.31 -5.84 2.48
C PRO A 41 11.19 -6.21 1.51
N ILE A 42 11.00 -5.39 0.49
CA ILE A 42 10.13 -5.68 -0.65
C ILE A 42 10.99 -6.28 -1.75
N ALA A 43 10.66 -7.50 -2.20
CA ALA A 43 11.43 -8.17 -3.25
C ALA A 43 11.41 -7.32 -4.53
N SER A 44 12.57 -7.15 -5.19
CA SER A 44 12.65 -6.44 -6.47
C SER A 44 11.87 -7.15 -7.58
N THR A 45 11.65 -8.46 -7.42
CA THR A 45 10.75 -9.23 -8.27
C THR A 45 9.30 -8.87 -8.05
N ASP A 46 8.91 -8.09 -7.05
CA ASP A 46 7.51 -7.66 -6.86
C ASP A 46 7.31 -6.17 -7.17
N LEU A 47 8.34 -5.49 -7.68
CA LEU A 47 8.28 -4.08 -8.00
C LEU A 47 8.21 -3.86 -9.51
N LEU A 48 7.20 -3.13 -9.95
CA LEU A 48 7.15 -2.52 -11.28
C LEU A 48 7.67 -1.10 -11.20
N VAL A 49 8.52 -0.72 -12.15
CA VAL A 49 8.97 0.65 -12.36
C VAL A 49 8.34 1.14 -13.66
N MET A 50 7.42 2.09 -13.55
CA MET A 50 6.72 2.73 -14.66
C MET A 50 7.25 4.15 -14.85
N ASP A 51 7.85 4.41 -16.00
CA ASP A 51 8.28 5.74 -16.41
C ASP A 51 7.25 6.34 -17.36
N LEU A 52 6.71 7.49 -16.97
CA LEU A 52 5.80 8.30 -17.79
C LEU A 52 6.61 9.36 -18.54
N ALA A 53 6.04 9.90 -19.62
CA ALA A 53 6.60 11.08 -20.28
C ALA A 53 6.85 12.20 -19.26
N ALA A 54 7.79 13.11 -19.49
CA ALA A 54 8.02 14.22 -18.56
C ALA A 54 6.76 15.09 -18.39
N ASP A 55 6.66 15.81 -17.26
CA ASP A 55 5.60 16.79 -17.07
C ASP A 55 5.80 18.04 -17.95
N ALA A 56 4.88 19.02 -17.85
CA ALA A 56 4.95 20.24 -18.65
C ALA A 56 6.20 21.11 -18.35
N ALA A 57 6.85 20.92 -17.19
CA ALA A 57 8.09 21.57 -16.81
C ALA A 57 9.35 20.78 -17.22
N GLY A 58 9.17 19.60 -17.82
CA GLY A 58 10.26 18.70 -18.21
C GLY A 58 10.77 17.80 -17.08
N SER A 59 10.07 17.74 -15.94
CA SER A 59 10.47 16.88 -14.82
C SER A 59 10.17 15.41 -15.15
N PRO A 60 11.10 14.47 -14.87
CA PRO A 60 10.83 13.05 -15.03
C PRO A 60 9.71 12.60 -14.09
N ARG A 61 8.93 11.61 -14.52
CA ARG A 61 7.82 11.04 -13.75
C ARG A 61 8.00 9.53 -13.65
N ARG A 62 8.33 9.05 -12.45
CA ARG A 62 8.50 7.63 -12.16
C ARG A 62 7.50 7.19 -11.12
N VAL A 63 6.79 6.11 -11.40
CA VAL A 63 5.84 5.48 -10.49
C VAL A 63 6.37 4.09 -10.16
N VAL A 64 6.47 3.76 -8.87
CA VAL A 64 6.83 2.41 -8.42
C VAL A 64 5.60 1.73 -7.85
N ILE A 65 5.28 0.57 -8.39
CA ILE A 65 4.12 -0.25 -8.00
C ILE A 65 4.63 -1.54 -7.37
N GLN A 66 4.21 -1.83 -6.15
CA GLN A 66 4.39 -3.15 -5.54
C GLN A 66 3.24 -4.05 -5.96
N LEU A 67 3.52 -5.21 -6.53
CA LEU A 67 2.54 -6.26 -6.80
C LEU A 67 2.21 -7.02 -5.51
N LEU A 68 0.95 -7.47 -5.40
CA LEU A 68 0.52 -8.37 -4.34
C LEU A 68 1.26 -9.70 -4.43
N PRO A 69 1.75 -10.24 -3.31
CA PRO A 69 2.28 -11.59 -3.27
C PRO A 69 1.15 -12.63 -3.38
N ALA A 70 1.48 -13.84 -3.81
CA ALA A 70 0.57 -14.97 -3.73
C ALA A 70 0.13 -15.20 -2.27
N PRO A 71 -1.09 -15.70 -2.02
CA PRO A 71 -2.07 -16.16 -3.00
C PRO A 71 -2.95 -15.06 -3.61
N PHE A 72 -2.92 -13.83 -3.07
CA PHE A 72 -3.80 -12.76 -3.50
C PHE A 72 -3.58 -12.43 -4.98
N SER A 73 -4.66 -12.49 -5.77
CA SER A 73 -4.67 -12.09 -7.17
C SER A 73 -3.61 -12.76 -8.06
N ALA A 74 -3.14 -13.96 -7.67
CA ALA A 74 -1.97 -14.60 -8.27
C ALA A 74 -2.07 -14.81 -9.80
N GLY A 75 -3.29 -15.09 -10.30
CA GLY A 75 -3.53 -15.21 -11.75
C GLY A 75 -3.24 -13.90 -12.50
N TRP A 76 -3.76 -12.78 -12.01
CA TRP A 76 -3.54 -11.46 -12.63
C TRP A 76 -2.10 -10.97 -12.46
N THR A 77 -1.48 -11.16 -11.28
CA THR A 77 -0.07 -10.76 -11.09
C THR A 77 0.87 -11.59 -11.96
N SER A 78 0.55 -12.87 -12.24
CA SER A 78 1.25 -13.67 -13.25
C SER A 78 1.10 -13.08 -14.66
N ASN A 79 -0.11 -12.71 -15.08
CA ASN A 79 -0.33 -12.06 -16.38
C ASN A 79 0.43 -10.74 -16.51
N ILE A 80 0.41 -9.91 -15.46
CA ILE A 80 1.15 -8.64 -15.43
C ILE A 80 2.65 -8.87 -15.66
N ARG A 81 3.24 -9.89 -15.05
CA ARG A 81 4.65 -10.25 -15.28
C ARG A 81 4.93 -10.62 -16.73
N GLN A 82 4.03 -11.37 -17.36
CA GLN A 82 4.13 -11.70 -18.80
C GLN A 82 4.03 -10.44 -19.68
N LEU A 83 3.12 -9.51 -19.35
CA LEU A 83 2.96 -8.24 -20.05
C LEU A 83 4.20 -7.33 -19.91
N VAL A 84 4.83 -7.30 -18.73
CA VAL A 84 6.11 -6.59 -18.52
C VAL A 84 7.22 -7.22 -19.35
N ALA A 85 7.34 -8.55 -19.33
CA ALA A 85 8.36 -9.27 -20.12
C ALA A 85 8.20 -9.01 -21.63
N ALA A 86 6.95 -8.91 -22.10
CA ALA A 86 6.61 -8.54 -23.48
C ALA A 86 6.73 -7.03 -23.77
N ARG A 87 7.07 -6.21 -22.78
CA ARG A 87 7.12 -4.73 -22.85
C ARG A 87 5.81 -4.14 -23.38
N TRP A 88 4.69 -4.75 -23.02
CA TRP A 88 3.40 -4.46 -23.62
C TRP A 88 2.91 -3.04 -23.32
N TRP A 89 3.26 -2.46 -22.18
CA TRP A 89 2.88 -1.07 -21.86
C TRP A 89 3.74 0.00 -22.53
N ASP A 90 4.86 -0.34 -23.15
CA ASP A 90 5.71 0.64 -23.84
C ASP A 90 4.92 1.29 -24.99
N GLY A 91 4.85 2.63 -24.99
CA GLY A 91 4.09 3.42 -25.96
C GLY A 91 2.58 3.46 -25.73
N THR A 92 2.09 2.84 -24.64
CA THR A 92 0.69 2.98 -24.20
C THR A 92 0.51 4.27 -23.38
N SER A 93 -0.61 4.47 -22.68
CA SER A 93 -0.83 5.73 -21.95
C SER A 93 -1.72 5.62 -20.74
N VAL A 94 -1.62 6.60 -19.84
CA VAL A 94 -2.72 6.94 -18.92
C VAL A 94 -3.76 7.71 -19.74
N TYR A 95 -4.88 7.06 -20.06
CA TYR A 95 -5.88 7.60 -20.99
C TYR A 95 -7.17 8.05 -20.33
N ARG A 96 -7.38 7.67 -19.06
CA ARG A 96 -8.62 7.90 -18.33
C ARG A 96 -8.34 8.31 -16.89
N VAL A 97 -8.92 9.42 -16.46
CA VAL A 97 -8.73 9.96 -15.11
C VAL A 97 -10.05 10.51 -14.62
N VAL A 98 -10.60 9.90 -13.57
CA VAL A 98 -11.83 10.37 -12.91
C VAL A 98 -11.50 10.96 -11.56
N ASP A 99 -12.03 12.16 -11.31
CA ASP A 99 -11.81 12.86 -10.05
C ASP A 99 -12.28 12.02 -8.87
N ASN A 100 -11.46 12.01 -7.81
CA ASN A 100 -11.74 11.29 -6.57
C ASN A 100 -12.08 9.79 -6.77
N TRP A 101 -11.56 9.17 -7.83
CA TRP A 101 -11.77 7.75 -8.11
C TRP A 101 -10.49 7.10 -8.59
N VAL A 102 -10.22 7.07 -9.90
CA VAL A 102 -9.07 6.32 -10.46
C VAL A 102 -8.36 7.05 -11.60
N ALA A 103 -7.06 6.82 -11.71
CA ALA A 103 -6.27 7.05 -12.92
C ALA A 103 -5.97 5.70 -13.57
N GLN A 104 -6.44 5.52 -14.81
CA GLN A 104 -6.40 4.26 -15.55
C GLN A 104 -5.48 4.36 -16.75
N TRP A 105 -4.69 3.31 -16.95
CA TRP A 105 -3.70 3.19 -18.01
C TRP A 105 -3.73 1.81 -18.64
N GLY A 106 -3.09 1.76 -19.81
CA GLY A 106 -3.15 0.63 -20.71
C GLY A 106 -3.17 1.11 -22.14
N GLY A 107 -3.50 0.19 -23.04
CA GLY A 107 -3.47 0.38 -24.48
C GLY A 107 -4.82 0.76 -25.06
N ASP A 108 -4.78 1.17 -26.33
CA ASP A 108 -5.95 1.01 -27.19
C ASP A 108 -6.26 -0.50 -27.27
N GLU A 109 -7.54 -0.90 -27.17
CA GLU A 109 -7.96 -2.32 -27.19
C GLU A 109 -7.45 -3.07 -28.44
N GLU A 110 -7.01 -2.33 -29.45
CA GLU A 110 -6.40 -2.82 -30.69
C GLU A 110 -4.99 -3.42 -30.50
N LYS A 111 -4.25 -3.10 -29.43
CA LYS A 111 -2.89 -3.64 -29.22
C LYS A 111 -2.97 -5.12 -28.83
N PRO A 112 -2.48 -6.07 -29.66
CA PRO A 112 -2.64 -7.49 -29.38
C PRO A 112 -1.98 -7.89 -28.07
N LEU A 113 -2.69 -8.69 -27.26
CA LEU A 113 -2.14 -9.27 -26.04
C LEU A 113 -1.12 -10.37 -26.40
N PRO A 114 -0.06 -10.55 -25.59
CA PRO A 114 0.83 -11.69 -25.74
C PRO A 114 0.07 -13.01 -25.51
N PRO A 115 0.45 -14.11 -26.19
CA PRO A 115 -0.16 -15.41 -25.95
C PRO A 115 0.20 -15.93 -24.54
N GLY A 116 -0.63 -16.81 -23.97
CA GLY A 116 -0.35 -17.48 -22.70
C GLY A 116 -0.81 -16.75 -21.43
N LEU A 117 -1.54 -15.64 -21.59
CA LEU A 117 -2.26 -15.03 -20.46
C LEU A 117 -3.36 -15.97 -19.95
N ILE A 118 -3.48 -16.04 -18.63
CA ILE A 118 -4.45 -16.85 -17.91
C ILE A 118 -5.79 -16.10 -17.90
N GLU A 119 -6.87 -16.79 -18.26
CA GLU A 119 -8.23 -16.33 -17.97
C GLU A 119 -8.53 -16.61 -16.49
N VAL A 120 -8.66 -15.56 -15.68
CA VAL A 120 -8.80 -15.67 -14.23
C VAL A 120 -10.29 -15.67 -13.86
N PRO A 121 -10.82 -16.64 -13.10
CA PRO A 121 -12.25 -16.66 -12.77
C PRO A 121 -12.60 -15.64 -11.67
N GLU A 122 -13.87 -15.21 -11.61
CA GLU A 122 -14.37 -14.29 -10.56
C GLU A 122 -14.17 -14.83 -9.14
N ALA A 123 -14.16 -16.16 -8.97
CA ALA A 123 -13.87 -16.79 -7.68
C ALA A 123 -12.48 -16.42 -7.11
N ALA A 124 -11.56 -15.93 -7.95
CA ALA A 124 -10.23 -15.50 -7.53
C ALA A 124 -10.19 -14.08 -6.95
N TYR A 125 -11.30 -13.32 -6.94
CA TYR A 125 -11.37 -12.03 -6.24
C TYR A 125 -11.24 -12.16 -4.71
N VAL A 126 -11.44 -13.37 -4.18
CA VAL A 126 -11.25 -13.70 -2.77
C VAL A 126 -10.25 -14.85 -2.62
N THR A 127 -9.58 -14.90 -1.48
CA THR A 127 -8.67 -15.97 -1.11
C THR A 127 -9.21 -16.67 0.13
N ALA A 128 -9.19 -18.01 0.15
CA ALA A 128 -9.53 -18.78 1.34
C ALA A 128 -8.51 -18.53 2.48
N THR A 129 -9.01 -18.51 3.71
CA THR A 129 -8.21 -18.38 4.94
C THR A 129 -8.46 -19.58 5.84
N GLU A 130 -7.49 -19.92 6.68
CA GLU A 130 -7.65 -20.96 7.69
C GLU A 130 -7.80 -20.32 9.08
N ALA A 131 -8.70 -20.86 9.90
CA ALA A 131 -8.68 -20.55 11.33
C ALA A 131 -7.37 -21.06 11.90
N GLY A 132 -6.67 -20.22 12.66
CA GLY A 132 -5.39 -20.65 13.17
C GLY A 132 -5.45 -21.47 14.45
N ASP A 133 -4.35 -21.39 15.18
CA ASP A 133 -4.00 -22.30 16.26
C ASP A 133 -4.84 -22.08 17.53
N ALA A 134 -4.56 -22.86 18.58
CA ALA A 134 -5.26 -22.83 19.86
C ALA A 134 -5.24 -21.46 20.57
N GLU A 135 -4.48 -20.49 20.05
CA GLU A 135 -4.37 -19.11 20.55
C GLU A 135 -5.34 -18.14 19.84
N GLY A 136 -6.09 -18.60 18.82
CA GLY A 136 -7.16 -17.84 18.18
C GLY A 136 -6.70 -16.77 17.19
N ARG A 137 -5.50 -16.91 16.62
CA ARG A 137 -4.99 -16.05 15.53
C ARG A 137 -5.40 -16.63 14.19
N ASP A 138 -5.85 -15.81 13.24
CA ASP A 138 -6.15 -16.28 11.87
C ASP A 138 -4.96 -16.08 10.94
N PHE A 139 -4.83 -16.93 9.92
CA PHE A 139 -3.70 -16.89 8.98
C PHE A 139 -4.21 -16.94 7.53
N VAL A 140 -3.50 -16.23 6.64
CA VAL A 140 -3.67 -16.44 5.19
C VAL A 140 -2.77 -17.59 4.77
N LEU A 141 -3.31 -18.47 3.92
CA LEU A 141 -2.59 -19.58 3.32
C LEU A 141 -1.59 -19.10 2.25
N THR A 142 -0.51 -18.46 2.70
CA THR A 142 0.72 -18.23 1.93
C THR A 142 1.69 -19.41 2.18
N PRO A 143 2.70 -19.63 1.32
CA PRO A 143 3.77 -20.59 1.60
C PRO A 143 4.47 -20.34 2.95
N GLU A 144 4.51 -19.08 3.40
CA GLU A 144 5.13 -18.63 4.65
C GLU A 144 4.18 -18.58 5.86
N ARG A 145 2.87 -18.82 5.67
CA ARG A 145 1.81 -18.70 6.70
C ARG A 145 1.82 -17.32 7.38
N GLU A 146 1.30 -16.32 6.67
CA GLU A 146 1.22 -14.93 7.15
C GLU A 146 0.07 -14.73 8.15
N GLU A 147 0.36 -14.10 9.30
CA GLU A 147 -0.62 -13.78 10.34
C GLU A 147 -1.55 -12.65 9.89
N ILE A 148 -2.85 -12.81 10.17
CA ILE A 148 -3.85 -11.77 9.99
C ILE A 148 -3.89 -10.90 11.25
N VAL A 149 -3.39 -9.67 11.13
CA VAL A 149 -3.47 -8.68 12.21
C VAL A 149 -4.80 -7.93 12.08
N VAL A 150 -5.80 -8.37 12.85
CA VAL A 150 -7.15 -7.79 12.81
C VAL A 150 -7.11 -6.33 13.26
N ASN A 151 -7.70 -5.46 12.43
CA ASN A 151 -7.93 -4.07 12.79
C ASN A 151 -9.06 -4.02 13.81
N ARG A 152 -8.73 -3.60 15.03
CA ARG A 152 -9.71 -3.51 16.14
C ARG A 152 -10.75 -2.39 15.96
N TRP A 153 -10.56 -1.52 14.96
CA TRP A 153 -11.45 -0.39 14.71
C TRP A 153 -12.53 -0.76 13.70
N LEU A 154 -13.72 -0.18 13.90
CA LEU A 154 -14.86 -0.39 13.02
C LEU A 154 -14.54 0.11 11.61
N ASP A 155 -14.83 -0.75 10.64
CA ASP A 155 -14.86 -0.42 9.21
C ASP A 155 -16.28 -0.70 8.71
N PRO A 156 -16.90 0.23 7.97
CA PRO A 156 -18.31 0.11 7.58
C PRO A 156 -18.56 -0.96 6.51
N TYR A 157 -17.51 -1.51 5.89
CA TYR A 157 -17.62 -2.47 4.79
C TYR A 157 -17.40 -3.91 5.24
N ALA A 158 -16.44 -4.16 6.15
CA ALA A 158 -16.11 -5.51 6.61
C ALA A 158 -15.31 -5.49 7.91
N VAL A 159 -15.11 -6.65 8.54
CA VAL A 159 -13.96 -6.82 9.41
C VAL A 159 -12.70 -6.65 8.56
N THR A 160 -11.74 -5.87 9.02
CA THR A 160 -10.51 -5.57 8.27
C THR A 160 -9.28 -5.95 9.07
N GLY A 161 -8.13 -6.03 8.38
CA GLY A 161 -6.86 -6.32 9.01
C GLY A 161 -5.70 -6.08 8.06
N PHE A 162 -4.53 -6.57 8.46
CA PHE A 162 -3.31 -6.51 7.67
C PHE A 162 -2.67 -7.90 7.55
N VAL A 163 -2.17 -8.22 6.35
CA VAL A 163 -1.47 -9.47 6.05
C VAL A 163 -0.20 -9.11 5.28
N ALA A 164 0.97 -9.45 5.80
CA ALA A 164 2.27 -9.13 5.17
C ALA A 164 2.40 -7.68 4.67
N GLY A 165 1.91 -6.70 5.45
CA GLY A 165 1.94 -5.29 5.03
C GLY A 165 0.82 -4.85 4.08
N TRP A 166 -0.20 -5.67 3.82
CA TRP A 166 -1.34 -5.36 2.96
C TRP A 166 -2.64 -5.22 3.73
N PRO A 167 -3.42 -4.14 3.52
CA PRO A 167 -4.76 -4.05 4.09
C PRO A 167 -5.70 -5.03 3.40
N VAL A 168 -6.48 -5.77 4.19
CA VAL A 168 -7.44 -6.76 3.71
C VAL A 168 -8.79 -6.62 4.40
N GLY A 169 -9.85 -7.02 3.71
CA GLY A 169 -11.15 -7.34 4.30
C GLY A 169 -11.24 -8.83 4.58
N LEU A 170 -12.02 -9.20 5.59
CA LEU A 170 -12.23 -10.56 6.04
C LEU A 170 -13.73 -10.89 5.99
N GLY A 171 -14.06 -12.10 5.54
CA GLY A 171 -15.44 -12.58 5.42
C GLY A 171 -15.61 -13.95 6.04
N GLU A 172 -16.39 -14.04 7.12
CA GLU A 172 -16.70 -15.31 7.78
C GLU A 172 -17.89 -16.04 7.13
N GLU A 173 -18.90 -15.29 6.68
CA GLU A 173 -20.18 -15.84 6.18
C GLU A 173 -20.02 -16.69 4.90
N ASP A 174 -19.03 -16.39 4.06
CA ASP A 174 -18.78 -17.05 2.77
C ASP A 174 -17.65 -18.11 2.83
N GLY A 175 -17.31 -18.61 4.02
CA GLY A 175 -16.35 -19.71 4.19
C GLY A 175 -14.91 -19.28 4.52
N ARG A 176 -14.75 -18.28 5.40
CA ARG A 176 -13.46 -17.70 5.82
C ARG A 176 -12.59 -17.27 4.65
N THR A 177 -12.84 -16.06 4.17
CA THR A 177 -12.10 -15.47 3.06
C THR A 177 -11.41 -14.18 3.44
N ALA A 178 -10.35 -13.83 2.71
CA ALA A 178 -9.72 -12.53 2.74
C ALA A 178 -9.61 -11.97 1.31
N TRP A 179 -9.67 -10.65 1.19
CA TRP A 179 -9.44 -9.94 -0.07
C TRP A 179 -8.67 -8.65 0.17
N PRO A 180 -7.76 -8.24 -0.74
CA PRO A 180 -7.17 -6.92 -0.67
C PRO A 180 -8.23 -5.84 -0.95
N VAL A 181 -8.07 -4.68 -0.32
CA VAL A 181 -9.07 -3.59 -0.37
C VAL A 181 -8.62 -2.42 -1.26
N HIS A 182 -9.59 -1.74 -1.88
CA HIS A 182 -9.33 -0.62 -2.79
C HIS A 182 -9.02 0.70 -2.04
N CYS A 183 -7.96 0.72 -1.24
CA CYS A 183 -7.48 1.95 -0.59
C CYS A 183 -6.82 2.92 -1.60
N TYR A 184 -6.56 4.16 -1.17
CA TYR A 184 -5.78 5.11 -1.97
C TYR A 184 -4.42 4.50 -2.38
N GLY A 185 -4.06 4.65 -3.65
CA GLY A 185 -2.87 4.04 -4.24
C GLY A 185 -2.99 2.56 -4.57
N ALA A 186 -4.05 1.86 -4.17
CA ALA A 186 -4.29 0.48 -4.60
C ALA A 186 -4.40 0.42 -6.13
N VAL A 187 -3.82 -0.63 -6.70
CA VAL A 187 -3.80 -0.87 -8.15
C VAL A 187 -4.74 -2.03 -8.45
N GLY A 188 -5.73 -1.78 -9.31
CA GLY A 188 -6.70 -2.79 -9.73
C GLY A 188 -6.68 -3.06 -11.22
N VAL A 189 -7.31 -4.17 -11.63
CA VAL A 189 -7.47 -4.58 -13.02
C VAL A 189 -8.78 -4.03 -13.56
N ALA A 190 -8.72 -3.24 -14.63
CA ALA A 190 -9.91 -2.84 -15.34
C ALA A 190 -10.43 -4.01 -16.19
N ARG A 191 -11.75 -4.05 -16.38
CA ARG A 191 -12.45 -5.12 -17.08
C ARG A 191 -13.75 -4.61 -17.69
N ASP A 192 -14.26 -5.39 -18.63
CA ASP A 192 -15.61 -5.25 -19.14
C ASP A 192 -16.66 -5.78 -18.16
N LEU A 193 -17.92 -5.83 -18.61
CA LEU A 193 -19.01 -6.40 -17.84
C LEU A 193 -18.73 -7.89 -17.53
N SER A 194 -19.15 -8.30 -16.34
CA SER A 194 -19.11 -9.70 -15.91
C SER A 194 -19.78 -10.60 -16.97
N PRO A 195 -19.20 -11.78 -17.28
CA PRO A 195 -18.18 -12.50 -16.50
C PRO A 195 -16.72 -12.19 -16.87
N ASP A 196 -16.45 -11.16 -17.68
CA ASP A 196 -15.06 -10.72 -17.92
C ASP A 196 -14.40 -10.31 -16.59
N THR A 197 -13.14 -10.65 -16.39
CA THR A 197 -12.37 -10.33 -15.17
C THR A 197 -11.10 -9.53 -15.44
N GLY A 198 -10.89 -9.13 -16.70
CA GLY A 198 -9.71 -8.43 -17.18
C GLY A 198 -8.47 -9.31 -17.25
N SER A 199 -7.69 -9.13 -18.31
CA SER A 199 -6.42 -9.85 -18.50
C SER A 199 -5.29 -9.34 -17.60
N GLY A 200 -5.43 -8.14 -17.04
CA GLY A 200 -4.37 -7.38 -16.37
C GLY A 200 -3.61 -6.40 -17.27
N SER A 201 -3.99 -6.26 -18.56
CA SER A 201 -3.40 -5.27 -19.48
C SER A 201 -3.86 -3.84 -19.21
N GLU A 202 -5.12 -3.69 -18.80
CA GLU A 202 -5.71 -2.43 -18.39
C GLU A 202 -5.71 -2.36 -16.86
N LEU A 203 -5.01 -1.37 -16.30
CA LEU A 203 -4.83 -1.21 -14.87
C LEU A 203 -5.21 0.19 -14.44
N TYR A 204 -5.52 0.36 -13.16
CA TYR A 204 -5.79 1.67 -12.60
C TYR A 204 -5.23 1.79 -11.19
N ALA A 205 -4.94 3.02 -10.77
CA ALA A 205 -4.60 3.36 -9.39
C ALA A 205 -5.75 4.17 -8.80
N VAL A 206 -6.14 3.86 -7.57
CA VAL A 206 -7.09 4.68 -6.80
C VAL A 206 -6.41 6.00 -6.44
N ILE A 207 -6.98 7.13 -6.87
CA ILE A 207 -6.44 8.48 -6.65
C ILE A 207 -7.35 9.36 -5.77
N GLY A 208 -8.35 8.77 -5.12
CA GLY A 208 -9.31 9.47 -4.28
C GLY A 208 -9.72 8.69 -3.05
N HIS A 209 -10.91 9.01 -2.53
CA HIS A 209 -11.55 8.22 -1.48
C HIS A 209 -11.70 6.76 -1.93
N ALA A 210 -11.45 5.83 -1.01
CA ALA A 210 -11.39 4.41 -1.29
C ALA A 210 -12.74 3.92 -1.87
N PRO A 211 -12.80 3.46 -3.14
CA PRO A 211 -14.03 2.93 -3.73
C PRO A 211 -14.26 1.48 -3.29
N ARG A 212 -14.46 1.28 -1.98
CA ARG A 212 -14.59 -0.03 -1.33
C ARG A 212 -15.75 -0.89 -1.86
N GLN A 213 -16.71 -0.29 -2.57
CA GLN A 213 -17.72 -1.04 -3.33
C GLN A 213 -17.14 -1.92 -4.46
N LEU A 214 -15.89 -1.70 -4.86
CA LEU A 214 -15.19 -2.54 -5.82
C LEU A 214 -14.57 -3.80 -5.19
N ASP A 215 -14.44 -3.84 -3.86
CA ASP A 215 -13.92 -5.01 -3.16
C ASP A 215 -14.75 -6.24 -3.55
N ARG A 216 -14.06 -7.36 -3.78
CA ARG A 216 -14.63 -8.65 -4.22
C ARG A 216 -15.31 -8.64 -5.61
N ASN A 217 -15.35 -7.49 -6.30
CA ASN A 217 -15.94 -7.35 -7.64
C ASN A 217 -14.89 -7.06 -8.71
N ILE A 218 -13.76 -6.47 -8.31
CA ILE A 218 -12.63 -6.12 -9.16
C ILE A 218 -11.35 -6.57 -8.46
N ALA A 219 -10.39 -7.12 -9.22
CA ALA A 219 -9.13 -7.58 -8.66
C ALA A 219 -8.25 -6.38 -8.27
N VAL A 220 -7.79 -6.35 -7.02
CA VAL A 220 -6.63 -5.56 -6.60
C VAL A 220 -5.38 -6.40 -6.84
N VAL A 221 -4.38 -5.87 -7.53
CA VAL A 221 -3.15 -6.58 -7.92
C VAL A 221 -1.88 -5.97 -7.32
N GLY A 222 -1.99 -4.82 -6.65
CA GLY A 222 -0.84 -4.16 -6.06
C GLY A 222 -1.19 -2.81 -5.44
N ARG A 223 -0.15 -2.00 -5.19
CA ARG A 223 -0.27 -0.60 -4.77
C ARG A 223 0.88 0.23 -5.32
N VAL A 224 0.63 1.51 -5.59
CA VAL A 224 1.68 2.50 -5.81
C VAL A 224 2.37 2.79 -4.48
N ILE A 225 3.69 2.62 -4.44
CA ILE A 225 4.51 2.86 -3.24
C ILE A 225 5.39 4.12 -3.36
N GLU A 226 5.59 4.63 -4.57
CA GLU A 226 6.28 5.90 -4.86
C GLU A 226 5.69 6.52 -6.13
N GLY A 227 5.56 7.85 -6.18
CA GLY A 227 5.16 8.58 -7.39
C GLY A 227 3.65 8.64 -7.67
N ILE A 228 2.79 8.38 -6.68
CA ILE A 228 1.32 8.45 -6.85
C ILE A 228 0.84 9.84 -7.30
N GLU A 229 1.55 10.90 -6.90
CA GLU A 229 1.29 12.28 -7.31
C GLU A 229 1.36 12.47 -8.83
N HIS A 230 2.18 11.68 -9.53
CA HIS A 230 2.27 11.72 -10.99
C HIS A 230 1.01 11.17 -11.69
N LEU A 231 0.16 10.46 -10.96
CA LEU A 231 -1.14 9.97 -11.41
C LEU A 231 -2.29 10.82 -10.84
N ALA A 232 -2.27 11.09 -9.54
CA ALA A 232 -3.37 11.76 -8.83
C ALA A 232 -3.54 13.23 -9.19
N THR A 233 -2.48 13.90 -9.65
CA THR A 233 -2.52 15.31 -10.05
C THR A 233 -2.88 15.51 -11.51
N LEU A 234 -2.99 14.44 -12.30
CA LEU A 234 -3.29 14.54 -13.73
C LEU A 234 -4.62 15.27 -13.98
N PRO A 235 -4.74 16.06 -15.06
CA PRO A 235 -6.03 16.64 -15.44
C PRO A 235 -7.09 15.57 -15.62
N ARG A 236 -8.34 15.88 -15.31
CA ARG A 236 -9.43 14.91 -15.35
C ARG A 236 -9.90 14.76 -16.79
N GLY A 237 -10.30 13.55 -17.18
CA GLY A 237 -10.93 13.33 -18.46
C GLY A 237 -12.31 13.96 -18.52
N ARG A 238 -12.72 14.39 -19.71
CA ARG A 238 -14.01 15.03 -19.98
C ARG A 238 -14.86 14.27 -21.00
N GLY A 239 -14.35 13.15 -21.50
CA GLY A 239 -15.09 12.23 -22.35
C GLY A 239 -15.91 11.24 -21.55
N GLU A 240 -16.48 10.27 -22.25
CA GLU A 240 -17.26 9.19 -21.66
C GLU A 240 -16.47 8.46 -20.57
N ALA A 241 -17.15 8.17 -19.45
CA ALA A 241 -16.58 7.55 -18.26
C ALA A 241 -15.28 8.20 -17.73
N GLY A 242 -14.96 9.44 -18.10
CA GLY A 242 -13.73 10.13 -17.69
C GLY A 242 -12.49 9.82 -18.54
N VAL A 243 -12.67 9.30 -19.76
CA VAL A 243 -11.60 9.21 -20.77
C VAL A 243 -11.18 10.62 -21.21
N TYR A 244 -9.92 10.81 -21.60
CA TYR A 244 -9.50 12.02 -22.29
C TYR A 244 -10.14 12.11 -23.68
N ALA A 245 -11.07 13.05 -23.86
CA ALA A 245 -11.71 13.31 -25.15
C ALA A 245 -10.73 13.77 -26.24
N ASP A 246 -9.65 14.46 -25.83
CA ASP A 246 -8.53 14.82 -26.70
C ASP A 246 -7.38 13.81 -26.46
N PRO A 247 -7.04 12.95 -27.43
CA PRO A 247 -5.94 11.99 -27.31
C PRO A 247 -4.59 12.63 -26.98
N ALA A 248 -4.35 13.90 -27.33
CA ALA A 248 -3.11 14.60 -27.00
C ALA A 248 -2.95 14.87 -25.49
N ARG A 249 -4.02 14.70 -24.71
CA ARG A 249 -4.02 14.81 -23.23
C ARG A 249 -3.63 13.51 -22.54
N ARG A 250 -3.64 12.38 -23.24
CA ARG A 250 -3.19 11.10 -22.70
C ARG A 250 -1.72 11.22 -22.31
N VAL A 251 -1.34 10.62 -21.18
CA VAL A 251 0.05 10.67 -20.70
C VAL A 251 0.79 9.43 -21.19
N PRO A 252 1.79 9.55 -22.08
CA PRO A 252 2.50 8.38 -22.59
C PRO A 252 3.25 7.63 -21.49
N ILE A 253 3.16 6.31 -21.53
CA ILE A 253 4.02 5.40 -20.77
C ILE A 253 5.24 5.11 -21.65
N LEU A 254 6.41 5.53 -21.17
CA LEU A 254 7.68 5.32 -21.87
C LEU A 254 8.15 3.87 -21.68
N SER A 255 8.05 3.36 -20.45
CA SER A 255 8.38 1.98 -20.15
C SER A 255 7.73 1.49 -18.86
N VAL A 256 7.48 0.18 -18.80
CA VAL A 256 7.24 -0.55 -17.55
C VAL A 256 8.23 -1.71 -17.46
N ARG A 257 8.96 -1.83 -16.36
CA ARG A 257 9.96 -2.88 -16.13
C ARG A 257 9.78 -3.51 -14.75
N MET A 258 10.18 -4.77 -14.61
CA MET A 258 10.43 -5.33 -13.28
C MET A 258 11.68 -4.67 -12.71
N ALA A 259 11.68 -4.29 -11.43
CA ALA A 259 12.87 -3.74 -10.80
C ALA A 259 14.04 -4.75 -10.81
N SER A 260 13.75 -6.05 -10.76
CA SER A 260 14.75 -7.13 -10.92
C SER A 260 15.50 -7.07 -12.25
N ASP A 261 14.88 -6.52 -13.30
CA ASP A 261 15.45 -6.49 -14.65
C ASP A 261 16.23 -5.20 -14.91
N LEU A 262 16.19 -4.24 -13.98
CA LEU A 262 16.98 -3.02 -14.05
C LEU A 262 18.43 -3.26 -13.63
N PRO A 263 19.39 -2.48 -14.18
CA PRO A 263 20.75 -2.41 -13.67
C PRO A 263 20.74 -2.13 -12.16
N GLU A 264 21.69 -2.69 -11.43
CA GLU A 264 21.76 -2.57 -9.96
C GLU A 264 21.74 -1.10 -9.48
N ALA A 265 22.47 -0.22 -10.17
CA ALA A 265 22.51 1.21 -9.86
C ALA A 265 21.19 1.96 -10.08
N GLU A 266 20.26 1.39 -10.84
CA GLU A 266 18.95 1.98 -11.13
C GLU A 266 17.80 1.26 -10.40
N ARG A 267 18.10 0.13 -9.74
CA ARG A 267 17.11 -0.71 -9.08
C ARG A 267 16.67 -0.06 -7.77
N PRO A 268 15.40 0.36 -7.64
CA PRO A 268 14.94 0.87 -6.37
C PRO A 268 14.79 -0.27 -5.35
N SER A 269 15.09 0.04 -4.10
CA SER A 269 14.93 -0.88 -2.96
C SER A 269 14.03 -0.23 -1.92
N PHE A 270 13.08 -1.00 -1.41
CA PHE A 270 12.07 -0.52 -0.45
C PHE A 270 11.84 -1.53 0.65
N GLU A 271 11.36 -1.04 1.78
CA GLU A 271 10.97 -1.82 2.95
C GLU A 271 9.60 -1.34 3.43
N TYR A 272 8.78 -2.24 3.98
CA TYR A 272 7.56 -1.88 4.70
C TYR A 272 7.70 -2.18 6.19
N LEU A 273 7.03 -1.39 7.03
CA LEU A 273 6.99 -1.67 8.45
C LEU A 273 6.12 -2.91 8.71
N ASP A 274 6.69 -3.91 9.39
CA ASP A 274 6.02 -5.16 9.73
C ASP A 274 4.72 -4.88 10.50
N THR A 275 3.60 -5.32 9.94
CA THR A 275 2.27 -5.06 10.51
C THR A 275 1.99 -5.84 11.79
N ALA A 276 2.80 -6.86 12.11
CA ALA A 276 2.77 -7.57 13.40
C ALA A 276 3.67 -6.91 14.47
N SER A 277 4.43 -5.87 14.11
CA SER A 277 5.38 -5.23 15.03
C SER A 277 4.74 -4.36 16.11
N LYS A 278 5.51 -4.09 17.17
CA LYS A 278 5.09 -3.16 18.22
C LYS A 278 5.01 -1.73 17.71
N SER A 279 5.91 -1.32 16.80
CA SER A 279 5.84 0.02 16.21
C SER A 279 4.60 0.20 15.35
N PHE A 280 4.23 -0.80 14.54
CA PHE A 280 3.00 -0.71 13.74
C PHE A 280 1.75 -0.63 14.62
N ALA A 281 1.65 -1.45 15.67
CA ALA A 281 0.53 -1.39 16.60
C ALA A 281 0.42 -0.01 17.29
N ARG A 282 1.55 0.59 17.67
CA ARG A 282 1.61 1.94 18.24
C ARG A 282 1.23 3.01 17.21
N TYR A 283 1.73 2.90 15.99
CA TYR A 283 1.37 3.77 14.85
C TYR A 283 -0.15 3.76 14.61
N LEU A 284 -0.75 2.58 14.49
CA LEU A 284 -2.19 2.43 14.27
C LEU A 284 -3.02 2.99 15.44
N GLY A 285 -2.57 2.75 16.67
CA GLY A 285 -3.18 3.33 17.87
C GLY A 285 -3.21 4.86 17.85
N LEU A 286 -2.12 5.49 17.42
CA LEU A 286 -2.04 6.95 17.25
C LEU A 286 -2.85 7.44 16.05
N ARG A 287 -2.90 6.71 14.93
CA ARG A 287 -3.75 7.10 13.80
C ARG A 287 -5.22 7.22 14.22
N ALA A 288 -5.69 6.31 15.06
CA ALA A 288 -7.05 6.35 15.60
C ALA A 288 -7.27 7.39 16.70
N ASN A 289 -6.24 7.69 17.50
CA ASN A 289 -6.40 8.45 18.75
C ASN A 289 -5.34 9.52 18.96
N ARG A 290 -4.85 10.13 17.88
CA ARG A 290 -3.81 11.16 17.94
C ARG A 290 -4.27 12.26 18.89
N LYS A 291 -3.44 12.51 19.91
CA LYS A 291 -3.61 13.60 20.85
C LYS A 291 -2.29 14.32 21.05
N ASP A 292 -2.21 15.55 20.58
CA ASP A 292 -1.01 16.39 20.71
C ASP A 292 -1.38 17.88 20.74
N SER A 293 -0.39 18.76 20.59
CA SER A 293 -0.59 20.21 20.58
C SER A 293 -1.57 20.69 19.50
N PHE A 294 -1.70 19.96 18.39
CA PHE A 294 -2.62 20.27 17.30
C PHE A 294 -3.95 19.52 17.46
N TYR A 295 -3.91 18.19 17.65
CA TYR A 295 -5.10 17.35 17.82
C TYR A 295 -5.48 17.25 19.30
N GLN A 296 -6.41 18.09 19.75
CA GLN A 296 -6.86 18.09 21.15
C GLN A 296 -7.93 17.03 21.46
N VAL A 297 -8.76 16.69 20.47
CA VAL A 297 -9.85 15.70 20.56
C VAL A 297 -9.49 14.48 19.70
N PRO A 298 -9.24 13.31 20.31
CA PRO A 298 -9.00 12.07 19.58
C PRO A 298 -10.22 11.65 18.74
N ALA A 299 -9.98 11.07 17.56
CA ALA A 299 -11.06 10.61 16.68
C ALA A 299 -11.81 9.37 17.21
N GLY A 300 -11.13 8.50 17.96
CA GLY A 300 -11.74 7.30 18.53
C GLY A 300 -11.78 6.10 17.57
N GLY A 301 -11.16 6.20 16.39
CA GLY A 301 -11.16 5.14 15.38
C GLY A 301 -10.38 5.53 14.12
N VAL A 302 -10.05 4.52 13.30
CA VAL A 302 -9.42 4.71 12.00
C VAL A 302 -9.88 3.61 11.03
N ASP A 303 -10.37 4.03 9.86
CA ASP A 303 -10.63 3.15 8.71
C ASP A 303 -9.30 2.53 8.24
N VAL A 304 -9.31 1.27 7.81
CA VAL A 304 -8.13 0.56 7.28
C VAL A 304 -7.45 1.35 6.15
N CYS A 305 -8.23 2.03 5.29
CA CYS A 305 -7.71 2.84 4.20
C CYS A 305 -7.20 4.22 4.64
N ASN A 306 -7.47 4.63 5.88
CA ASN A 306 -6.87 5.79 6.52
C ASN A 306 -5.73 5.42 7.48
N ALA A 307 -5.22 4.19 7.39
CA ALA A 307 -4.05 3.71 8.11
C ALA A 307 -3.07 3.04 7.14
N PRO A 308 -2.47 3.79 6.18
CA PRO A 308 -1.55 3.22 5.21
C PRO A 308 -0.38 2.57 5.93
N VAL A 309 0.05 1.41 5.44
CA VAL A 309 1.25 0.72 5.92
C VAL A 309 2.47 1.57 5.57
N PRO A 310 3.32 1.95 6.55
CA PRO A 310 4.52 2.73 6.28
C PRO A 310 5.48 1.99 5.35
N ILE A 311 5.96 2.68 4.32
CA ILE A 311 6.95 2.20 3.36
C ILE A 311 8.05 3.24 3.24
N ARG A 312 9.30 2.80 3.13
CA ARG A 312 10.47 3.66 2.94
C ARG A 312 11.41 3.06 1.91
N LYS A 313 12.30 3.89 1.36
CA LYS A 313 13.49 3.38 0.66
C LYS A 313 14.36 2.62 1.64
N ALA A 314 14.86 1.46 1.22
CA ALA A 314 15.82 0.72 2.02
C ALA A 314 17.09 1.56 2.21
N PRO A 315 17.80 1.43 3.35
CA PRO A 315 19.12 2.01 3.51
C PRO A 315 20.06 1.50 2.41
N GLU A 316 20.95 2.38 1.93
CA GLU A 316 22.07 2.00 1.05
C GLU A 316 23.09 1.12 1.78
#